data_AF-A0A2X1NTU1-F1
#
_entry.id   AF-A0A2X1NTU1-F1
#
_cell.length_a   1.000
_cell.length_b   1.000
_cell.length_c   1.000
_cell.angle_alpha   90.00
_cell.angle_beta   90.00
_cell.angle_gamma   90.00
#
_symmetry.space_group_name_H-M   'P 1'
#
loop_
_entity.id
_entity.type
_entity.pdbx_description
1 polymer ?
#
loop_
_entity_poly.entity_id
_entity_poly.type
_entity_poly.pdbx_seq_one_letter_code
_entity_poly.pdbx_strand_id
1 'polypeptide(L)'
;MADIVTAEHKQRALGAELDEMAANTQQAKATRDKFAKEYQRYARGSQAKVNPFSERDIDVARQNYLAQEASVKSSAAEQKQIQSQLDSLVLGEHSQIASLKAQLAEAKYNLEQTIVRAPSDGYVTQVLIRPGTYAASLPLRPVMVFIPDQKRQIVAQFRQNSLLRLAPGDDAEVVFNALAGKVFSGKLAAISPAVPGGAYQSTGTLQTLNTAPGSDGVIATIELDEHTDLSALPDGIYAQVAVYSDHFIHVSVMRKVLLRMTSWVHYLYLDH
;
A
#
# COMPACT_ATOMS: atom_id res chain seq x y z
N MET A 1 16.82 11.75 -13.69
CA MET A 1 17.41 10.83 -14.70
C MET A 1 18.89 11.13 -14.92
N ALA A 2 19.29 12.39 -15.09
CA ALA A 2 20.71 12.77 -15.22
C ALA A 2 21.59 12.23 -14.08
N ASP A 3 21.12 12.28 -12.83
CA ASP A 3 21.93 11.84 -11.68
C ASP A 3 22.15 10.32 -11.63
N ILE A 4 21.13 9.51 -11.99
CA ILE A 4 21.25 8.04 -12.07
C ILE A 4 22.25 7.67 -13.18
N VAL A 5 22.13 8.30 -14.35
CA VAL A 5 23.01 8.08 -15.49
C VAL A 5 24.45 8.48 -15.15
N THR A 6 24.63 9.58 -14.42
CA THR A 6 25.96 10.06 -13.99
C THR A 6 26.63 9.09 -13.03
N ALA A 7 25.89 8.53 -12.06
CA ALA A 7 26.38 7.49 -11.16
C ALA A 7 26.79 6.22 -11.93
N GLU A 8 25.94 5.73 -12.83
CA GLU A 8 26.25 4.56 -13.67
C GLU A 8 27.50 4.77 -14.54
N HIS A 9 27.68 5.96 -15.12
CA HIS A 9 28.87 6.28 -15.90
C HIS A 9 30.14 6.28 -15.04
N LYS A 10 30.06 6.79 -13.80
CA LYS A 10 31.19 6.82 -12.87
C LYS A 10 31.62 5.42 -12.44
N GLN A 11 30.65 4.53 -12.17
CA GLN A 11 30.93 3.12 -11.88
C GLN A 11 31.62 2.42 -13.05
N ARG A 12 31.15 2.64 -14.29
CA ARG A 12 31.79 2.06 -15.49
C ARG A 12 33.20 2.59 -15.72
N ALA A 13 33.44 3.87 -15.47
CA ALA A 13 34.76 4.48 -15.63
C ALA A 13 35.79 3.86 -14.67
N LEU A 14 35.45 3.71 -13.38
CA LEU A 14 36.32 3.04 -12.40
C LEU A 14 36.52 1.55 -12.70
N GLY A 15 35.52 0.88 -13.27
CA GLY A 15 35.65 -0.51 -13.72
C GLY A 15 36.68 -0.64 -14.84
N ALA A 16 36.64 0.26 -15.83
CA ALA A 16 37.63 0.30 -16.91
C ALA A 16 39.04 0.64 -16.40
N GLU A 17 39.16 1.57 -15.44
CA GLU A 17 40.44 1.91 -14.81
C GLU A 17 41.02 0.73 -14.01
N LEU A 18 40.18 -0.05 -13.33
CA LEU A 18 40.60 -1.27 -12.63
C LEU A 18 41.16 -2.31 -13.61
N ASP A 19 40.49 -2.50 -14.76
CA ASP A 19 40.95 -3.43 -15.80
C ASP A 19 42.31 -2.99 -16.38
N GLU A 20 42.52 -1.69 -16.56
CA GLU A 20 43.81 -1.12 -16.96
C GLU A 20 44.90 -1.39 -15.91
N MET A 21 44.60 -1.16 -14.62
CA MET A 21 45.55 -1.40 -13.53
C MET A 21 45.87 -2.89 -13.34
N ALA A 22 44.90 -3.77 -13.61
CA ALA A 22 45.11 -5.21 -13.63
C ALA A 22 46.07 -5.61 -14.78
N ALA A 23 45.91 -5.01 -15.96
CA ALA A 23 46.82 -5.22 -17.09
C ALA A 23 48.25 -4.72 -16.78
N ASN A 24 48.38 -3.54 -16.19
CA ASN A 24 49.67 -2.99 -15.75
C ASN A 24 50.35 -3.88 -14.70
N THR A 25 49.60 -4.36 -13.72
CA THR A 25 50.10 -5.31 -12.70
C THR A 25 50.54 -6.63 -13.34
N GLN A 26 49.83 -7.10 -14.37
CA GLN A 26 50.20 -8.30 -15.10
C GLN A 26 51.51 -8.12 -15.89
N GLN A 27 51.71 -6.94 -16.51
CA GLN A 27 52.97 -6.60 -17.18
C GLN A 27 54.15 -6.52 -16.18
N ALA A 28 53.93 -5.90 -15.01
CA ALA A 28 54.93 -5.85 -13.95
C ALA A 28 55.29 -7.26 -13.44
N LYS A 29 54.31 -8.14 -13.26
CA LYS A 29 54.52 -9.55 -12.88
C LYS A 29 55.34 -10.29 -13.93
N ALA A 30 55.01 -10.15 -15.21
CA ALA A 30 55.75 -10.77 -16.31
C ALA A 30 57.22 -10.31 -16.34
N THR A 31 57.46 -9.02 -16.09
CA THR A 31 58.82 -8.45 -16.01
C THR A 31 59.57 -9.02 -14.80
N ARG A 32 58.94 -9.04 -13.62
CA ARG A 32 59.51 -9.67 -12.41
C ARG A 32 59.85 -11.13 -12.63
N ASP A 33 59.00 -11.90 -13.31
CA ASP A 33 59.24 -13.32 -13.60
C ASP A 33 60.42 -13.54 -14.56
N LYS A 34 60.62 -12.63 -15.53
CA LYS A 34 61.81 -12.63 -16.38
C LYS A 34 63.09 -12.47 -15.55
N PHE A 35 63.13 -11.48 -14.65
CA PHE A 35 64.29 -11.26 -13.77
C PHE A 35 64.45 -12.36 -12.70
N ALA A 36 63.37 -12.97 -12.25
CA ALA A 36 63.42 -14.12 -11.34
C ALA A 36 64.08 -15.34 -12.00
N LYS A 37 63.72 -15.64 -13.25
CA LYS A 37 64.35 -16.71 -14.04
C LYS A 37 65.84 -16.41 -14.29
N GLU A 38 66.16 -15.16 -14.59
CA GLU A 38 67.54 -14.72 -14.79
C GLU A 38 68.37 -14.92 -13.51
N TYR A 39 67.89 -14.44 -12.37
CA TYR A 39 68.52 -14.65 -11.06
C TYR A 39 68.68 -16.14 -10.73
N GLN A 40 67.65 -16.96 -10.97
CA GLN A 40 67.73 -18.42 -10.77
C GLN A 40 68.79 -19.07 -11.67
N ARG A 41 68.96 -18.59 -12.91
CA ARG A 41 70.01 -19.08 -13.82
C ARG A 41 71.40 -18.79 -13.25
N TYR A 42 71.64 -17.56 -12.80
CA TYR A 42 72.90 -17.17 -12.17
C TYR A 42 73.17 -17.96 -10.87
N ALA A 43 72.16 -18.11 -10.01
CA ALA A 43 72.27 -18.85 -8.75
C ALA A 43 72.58 -20.35 -8.96
N ARG A 44 71.92 -21.00 -9.94
CA ARG A 44 72.20 -22.41 -10.27
C ARG A 44 73.56 -22.61 -10.94
N GLY A 45 73.94 -21.71 -11.85
CA GLY A 45 75.25 -21.77 -12.52
C GLY A 45 76.42 -21.56 -11.55
N SER A 46 76.21 -20.76 -10.51
CA SER A 46 77.18 -20.57 -9.42
C SER A 46 77.45 -21.84 -8.61
N GLN A 47 76.48 -22.76 -8.52
CA GLN A 47 76.62 -24.04 -7.81
C GLN A 47 77.20 -25.17 -8.69
N ALA A 48 77.49 -24.91 -9.96
CA ALA A 48 78.05 -25.89 -10.87
C ALA A 48 79.54 -26.16 -10.57
N LYS A 49 80.02 -27.34 -10.98
CA LYS A 49 81.40 -27.82 -10.76
C LYS A 49 82.50 -26.87 -11.27
N VAL A 50 82.15 -26.03 -12.25
CA VAL A 50 82.93 -24.88 -12.72
C VAL A 50 81.99 -23.69 -12.69
N ASN A 51 82.27 -22.70 -11.85
CA ASN A 51 81.44 -21.50 -11.73
C ASN A 51 81.80 -20.49 -12.84
N PRO A 52 80.88 -20.18 -13.79
CA PRO A 52 81.14 -19.25 -14.88
C PRO A 52 80.76 -17.79 -14.54
N PHE A 53 80.28 -17.50 -13.33
CA PHE A 53 79.73 -16.20 -12.94
C PHE A 53 80.43 -15.62 -11.71
N SER A 54 80.59 -14.29 -11.67
CA SER A 54 81.16 -13.59 -10.51
C SER A 54 80.09 -13.36 -9.43
N GLU A 55 80.50 -13.20 -8.16
CA GLU A 55 79.58 -12.83 -7.07
C GLU A 55 78.83 -11.52 -7.38
N ARG A 56 79.50 -10.56 -8.03
CA ARG A 56 78.91 -9.29 -8.47
C ARG A 56 77.75 -9.49 -9.43
N ASP A 57 77.84 -10.45 -10.36
CA ASP A 57 76.77 -10.71 -11.34
C ASP A 57 75.51 -11.27 -10.67
N ILE A 58 75.69 -12.12 -9.66
CA ILE A 58 74.60 -12.70 -8.86
C ILE A 58 73.92 -11.61 -8.03
N ASP A 59 74.69 -10.72 -7.42
CA ASP A 59 74.16 -9.61 -6.64
C ASP A 59 73.40 -8.62 -7.52
N VAL A 60 73.91 -8.27 -8.70
CA VAL A 60 73.19 -7.42 -9.66
C VAL A 60 71.87 -8.07 -10.08
N ALA A 61 71.87 -9.37 -10.40
CA ALA A 61 70.65 -10.10 -10.74
C ALA A 61 69.64 -10.13 -9.59
N ARG A 62 70.11 -10.32 -8.34
CA ARG A 62 69.27 -10.27 -7.14
C ARG A 62 68.66 -8.88 -6.93
N GLN A 63 69.46 -7.81 -7.03
CA GLN A 63 68.98 -6.43 -6.86
C GLN A 63 67.94 -6.07 -7.92
N ASN A 64 68.18 -6.47 -9.18
CA ASN A 64 67.20 -6.28 -10.25
C ASN A 64 65.89 -7.03 -9.98
N TYR A 65 65.96 -8.28 -9.52
CA TYR A 65 64.77 -9.03 -9.12
C TYR A 65 64.00 -8.32 -7.99
N LEU A 66 64.68 -7.89 -6.93
CA LEU A 66 64.07 -7.20 -5.79
C LEU A 66 63.42 -5.88 -6.21
N ALA A 67 64.06 -5.12 -7.11
CA ALA A 67 63.50 -3.90 -7.67
C ALA A 67 62.18 -4.16 -8.44
N GLN A 68 62.14 -5.22 -9.25
CA GLN A 68 60.91 -5.60 -9.95
C GLN A 68 59.84 -6.17 -9.00
N GLU A 69 60.23 -6.87 -7.94
CA GLU A 69 59.31 -7.32 -6.89
C GLU A 69 58.66 -6.12 -6.18
N ALA A 70 59.44 -5.07 -5.87
CA ALA A 70 58.91 -3.83 -5.32
C ALA A 70 57.95 -3.14 -6.29
N SER A 71 58.26 -3.12 -7.60
CA SER A 71 57.36 -2.58 -8.63
C SER A 71 56.02 -3.32 -8.66
N VAL A 72 56.02 -4.66 -8.63
CA VAL A 72 54.77 -5.45 -8.56
C VAL A 72 53.96 -5.13 -7.30
N LYS A 73 54.63 -4.96 -6.15
CA LYS A 73 53.94 -4.56 -4.90
C LYS A 73 53.29 -3.17 -5.02
N SER A 74 53.95 -2.22 -5.68
CA SER A 74 53.38 -0.89 -5.96
C SER A 74 52.14 -0.99 -6.84
N SER A 75 52.24 -1.65 -7.99
CA SER A 75 51.11 -1.79 -8.92
C SER A 75 49.93 -2.54 -8.29
N ALA A 76 50.21 -3.58 -7.49
CA ALA A 76 49.16 -4.30 -6.76
C ALA A 76 48.48 -3.44 -5.68
N ALA A 77 49.22 -2.53 -5.02
CA ALA A 77 48.65 -1.60 -4.05
C ALA A 77 47.76 -0.57 -4.74
N GLU A 78 48.18 -0.03 -5.88
CA GLU A 78 47.39 0.89 -6.70
C GLU A 78 46.12 0.22 -7.23
N GLN A 79 46.22 -1.02 -7.74
CA GLN A 79 45.05 -1.82 -8.16
C GLN A 79 44.07 -1.99 -6.99
N LYS A 80 44.57 -2.33 -5.79
CA LYS A 80 43.72 -2.50 -4.60
C LYS A 80 43.07 -1.19 -4.16
N GLN A 81 43.73 -0.05 -4.35
CA GLN A 81 43.16 1.27 -4.08
C GLN A 81 41.98 1.57 -5.00
N ILE A 82 42.12 1.34 -6.31
CA ILE A 82 41.01 1.51 -7.28
C ILE A 82 39.87 0.54 -6.97
N GLN A 83 40.17 -0.72 -6.64
CA GLN A 83 39.15 -1.69 -6.22
C GLN A 83 38.38 -1.19 -5.00
N SER A 84 39.06 -0.68 -3.98
CA SER A 84 38.41 -0.17 -2.76
C SER A 84 37.52 1.04 -3.04
N GLN A 85 37.92 1.92 -3.98
CA GLN A 85 37.11 3.05 -4.41
C GLN A 85 35.86 2.58 -5.15
N LEU A 86 36.00 1.60 -6.04
CA LEU A 86 34.88 0.98 -6.76
C LEU A 86 33.92 0.28 -5.80
N ASP A 87 34.40 -0.51 -4.84
CA ASP A 87 33.56 -1.21 -3.86
C ASP A 87 32.78 -0.21 -2.98
N SER A 88 33.45 0.87 -2.54
CA SER A 88 32.80 1.94 -1.77
C SER A 88 31.72 2.66 -2.60
N LEU A 89 32.00 2.87 -3.88
CA LEU A 89 31.05 3.48 -4.80
C LEU A 89 29.87 2.55 -5.08
N VAL A 90 30.11 1.27 -5.33
CA VAL A 90 29.07 0.26 -5.56
C VAL A 90 28.14 0.20 -4.35
N LEU A 91 28.66 0.03 -3.14
CA LEU A 91 27.84 -0.04 -1.92
C LEU A 91 27.09 1.28 -1.64
N GLY A 92 27.76 2.43 -1.80
CA GLY A 92 27.18 3.76 -1.56
C GLY A 92 26.20 4.22 -2.64
N GLU A 93 26.57 4.15 -3.92
CA GLU A 93 25.72 4.50 -5.06
C GLU A 93 24.56 3.53 -5.24
N HIS A 94 24.68 2.24 -4.90
CA HIS A 94 23.49 1.37 -4.90
C HIS A 94 22.40 1.91 -3.97
N SER A 95 22.78 2.47 -2.82
CA SER A 95 21.82 3.10 -1.90
C SER A 95 21.25 4.41 -2.48
N GLN A 96 22.09 5.26 -3.09
CA GLN A 96 21.65 6.53 -3.68
C GLN A 96 20.78 6.32 -4.92
N ILE A 97 21.16 5.40 -5.81
CA ILE A 97 20.39 5.01 -7.00
C ILE A 97 19.07 4.37 -6.58
N ALA A 98 19.06 3.50 -5.55
CA ALA A 98 17.82 2.94 -5.02
C ALA A 98 16.90 4.03 -4.47
N SER A 99 17.44 4.99 -3.71
CA SER A 99 16.68 6.15 -3.20
C SER A 99 16.10 7.00 -4.34
N LEU A 100 16.90 7.33 -5.36
CA LEU A 100 16.43 8.10 -6.51
C LEU A 100 15.37 7.34 -7.33
N LYS A 101 15.51 6.02 -7.47
CA LYS A 101 14.49 5.19 -8.11
C LYS A 101 13.20 5.16 -7.30
N ALA A 102 13.28 5.09 -5.97
CA ALA A 102 12.12 5.15 -5.09
C ALA A 102 11.40 6.51 -5.20
N GLN A 103 12.14 7.62 -5.17
CA GLN A 103 11.58 8.97 -5.37
C GLN A 103 10.92 9.11 -6.74
N LEU A 104 11.50 8.54 -7.79
CA LEU A 104 10.90 8.53 -9.12
C LEU A 104 9.62 7.68 -9.16
N ALA A 105 9.59 6.53 -8.49
CA ALA A 105 8.40 5.71 -8.38
C ALA A 105 7.29 6.43 -7.59
N GLU A 106 7.63 7.11 -6.50
CA GLU A 106 6.72 7.93 -5.71
C GLU A 106 6.16 9.11 -6.52
N ALA A 107 7.01 9.83 -7.26
CA ALA A 107 6.57 10.93 -8.12
C ALA A 107 5.62 10.44 -9.24
N LYS A 108 5.90 9.28 -9.82
CA LYS A 108 5.00 8.64 -10.81
C LYS A 108 3.67 8.24 -10.17
N TYR A 109 3.70 7.64 -8.99
CA TYR A 109 2.51 7.28 -8.24
C TYR A 109 1.66 8.53 -7.94
N ASN A 110 2.27 9.60 -7.44
CA ASN A 110 1.58 10.86 -7.18
C ASN A 110 0.95 11.48 -8.43
N LEU A 111 1.62 11.37 -9.59
CA LEU A 111 1.05 11.79 -10.88
C LEU A 111 -0.16 10.94 -11.27
N GLU A 112 -0.10 9.62 -11.09
CA GLU A 112 -1.23 8.73 -11.35
C GLU A 112 -2.41 9.01 -10.41
N GLN A 113 -2.14 9.36 -9.15
CA GLN A 113 -3.16 9.76 -8.17
C GLN A 113 -3.84 11.11 -8.47
N THR A 114 -3.38 11.86 -9.49
CA THR A 114 -4.11 13.05 -9.97
C THR A 114 -5.38 12.69 -10.73
N ILE A 115 -5.49 11.45 -11.21
CA ILE A 115 -6.66 10.93 -11.92
C ILE A 115 -7.44 10.01 -10.98
N VAL A 116 -8.49 10.55 -10.37
CA VAL A 116 -9.40 9.77 -9.53
C VAL A 116 -10.35 8.97 -10.43
N ARG A 117 -10.38 7.65 -10.24
CA ARG A 117 -11.26 6.71 -10.97
C ARG A 117 -12.30 6.13 -10.01
N ALA A 118 -13.46 5.75 -10.55
CA ALA A 118 -14.47 5.03 -9.77
C ALA A 118 -13.91 3.66 -9.34
N PRO A 119 -14.08 3.26 -8.06
CA PRO A 119 -13.58 1.99 -7.54
C PRO A 119 -14.41 0.78 -7.99
N SER A 120 -15.66 1.00 -8.42
CA SER A 120 -16.60 -0.01 -8.89
C SER A 120 -17.63 0.63 -9.84
N ASP A 121 -18.55 -0.17 -10.37
CA ASP A 121 -19.79 0.34 -10.95
C ASP A 121 -20.61 1.07 -9.89
N GLY A 122 -21.38 2.06 -10.31
CA GLY A 122 -22.08 3.00 -9.43
C GLY A 122 -22.34 4.34 -10.09
N TYR A 123 -22.79 5.30 -9.29
CA TYR A 123 -23.14 6.63 -9.76
C TYR A 123 -22.71 7.73 -8.77
N VAL A 124 -22.61 8.96 -9.28
CA VAL A 124 -22.21 10.13 -8.51
C VAL A 124 -23.44 10.98 -8.20
N THR A 125 -23.68 11.28 -6.93
CA THR A 125 -24.83 12.10 -6.51
C THR A 125 -24.51 13.59 -6.44
N GLN A 126 -23.33 13.93 -5.91
CA GLN A 126 -22.94 15.31 -5.68
C GLN A 126 -21.53 15.56 -6.19
N VAL A 127 -21.39 16.56 -7.06
CA VAL A 127 -20.10 17.05 -7.56
C VAL A 127 -19.95 18.51 -7.14
N LEU A 128 -19.02 18.76 -6.22
CA LEU A 128 -18.79 20.08 -5.62
C LEU A 128 -17.61 20.83 -6.25
N ILE A 129 -16.80 20.13 -7.05
CA ILE A 129 -15.61 20.67 -7.70
C ILE A 129 -15.95 21.30 -9.06
N ARG A 130 -15.21 22.35 -9.44
CA ARG A 130 -15.29 22.99 -10.75
C ARG A 130 -13.87 23.24 -11.30
N PRO A 131 -13.69 23.40 -12.62
CA PRO A 131 -12.39 23.79 -13.14
C PRO A 131 -11.84 25.03 -12.42
N GLY A 132 -10.60 24.94 -11.93
CA GLY A 132 -9.93 25.99 -11.15
C GLY A 132 -10.11 25.90 -9.62
N THR A 133 -11.00 25.05 -9.10
CA THR A 133 -11.09 24.84 -7.64
C THR A 133 -9.97 23.93 -7.15
N TYR A 134 -9.34 24.30 -6.04
CA TYR A 134 -8.31 23.49 -5.40
C TYR A 134 -8.94 22.35 -4.58
N ALA A 135 -8.66 21.10 -4.96
CA ALA A 135 -9.02 19.92 -4.18
C ALA A 135 -7.92 19.64 -3.15
N ALA A 136 -8.28 19.70 -1.86
CA ALA A 136 -7.37 19.34 -0.78
C ALA A 136 -7.39 17.82 -0.57
N SER A 137 -6.22 17.23 -0.30
CA SER A 137 -6.06 15.80 0.01
C SER A 137 -6.63 15.41 1.38
N LEU A 138 -6.93 16.39 2.25
CA LEU A 138 -7.45 16.12 3.59
C LEU A 138 -8.95 15.76 3.54
N PRO A 139 -9.41 14.70 4.24
CA PRO A 139 -10.79 14.19 4.17
C PRO A 139 -11.86 15.13 4.76
N LEU A 140 -11.50 16.36 5.14
CA LEU A 140 -12.44 17.31 5.74
C LEU A 140 -13.45 17.89 4.75
N ARG A 141 -13.16 17.83 3.44
CA ARG A 141 -13.99 18.46 2.40
C ARG A 141 -14.08 17.54 1.18
N PRO A 142 -14.96 16.52 1.18
CA PRO A 142 -15.17 15.68 0.02
C PRO A 142 -15.62 16.55 -1.17
N VAL A 143 -14.99 16.33 -2.33
CA VAL A 143 -15.31 17.06 -3.57
C VAL A 143 -16.41 16.37 -4.39
N MET A 144 -16.67 15.10 -4.08
CA MET A 144 -17.62 14.26 -4.77
C MET A 144 -18.15 13.18 -3.81
N VAL A 145 -19.41 12.77 -4.00
CA VAL A 145 -20.00 11.60 -3.34
C VAL A 145 -20.32 10.55 -4.39
N PHE A 146 -19.69 9.38 -4.27
CA PHE A 146 -19.90 8.22 -5.14
C PHE A 146 -20.67 7.14 -4.37
N ILE A 147 -21.71 6.59 -5.00
CA ILE A 147 -22.51 5.48 -4.47
C ILE A 147 -22.23 4.26 -5.36
N PRO A 148 -21.62 3.18 -4.82
CA PRO A 148 -21.39 1.96 -5.58
C PRO A 148 -22.70 1.22 -5.84
N ASP A 149 -22.78 0.51 -6.97
CA ASP A 149 -23.89 -0.38 -7.27
C ASP A 149 -23.82 -1.61 -6.36
N GLN A 150 -24.66 -1.64 -5.34
CA GLN A 150 -24.73 -2.71 -4.35
C GLN A 150 -26.18 -3.06 -4.03
N LYS A 151 -26.40 -4.26 -3.48
CA LYS A 151 -27.73 -4.70 -3.06
C LYS A 151 -28.30 -3.69 -2.06
N ARG A 152 -29.46 -3.13 -2.38
CA ARG A 152 -30.15 -2.16 -1.52
C ARG A 152 -30.65 -2.86 -0.26
N GLN A 153 -30.45 -2.23 0.89
CA GLN A 153 -30.86 -2.75 2.18
C GLN A 153 -31.62 -1.67 2.95
N ILE A 154 -32.56 -2.08 3.79
CA ILE A 154 -33.26 -1.17 4.69
C ILE A 154 -32.63 -1.27 6.07
N VAL A 155 -32.20 -0.14 6.60
CA VAL A 155 -31.69 -0.04 7.96
C VAL A 155 -32.80 0.51 8.83
N ALA A 156 -33.24 -0.28 9.81
CA ALA A 156 -34.34 0.05 10.70
C ALA A 156 -33.85 0.15 12.15
N GLN A 157 -34.42 1.08 12.90
CA GLN A 157 -34.15 1.26 14.33
C GLN A 157 -35.32 0.71 15.16
N PHE A 158 -35.04 -0.24 16.04
CA PHE A 158 -36.02 -0.83 16.96
C PHE A 158 -35.72 -0.44 18.41
N ARG A 159 -36.74 -0.42 19.27
CA ARG A 159 -36.53 -0.21 20.71
C ARG A 159 -35.71 -1.37 21.30
N GLN A 160 -34.80 -1.09 22.24
CA GLN A 160 -33.93 -2.09 22.87
C GLN A 160 -34.71 -3.29 23.47
N ASN A 161 -35.86 -3.04 24.12
CA ASN A 161 -36.72 -4.11 24.66
C ASN A 161 -37.30 -5.05 23.59
N SER A 162 -37.23 -4.67 22.31
CA SER A 162 -37.64 -5.51 21.19
C SER A 162 -36.57 -6.52 20.81
N LEU A 163 -35.29 -6.24 21.10
CA LEU A 163 -34.16 -7.11 20.76
C LEU A 163 -34.33 -8.53 21.29
N LEU A 164 -34.84 -8.68 22.52
CA LEU A 164 -35.07 -9.99 23.16
C LEU A 164 -36.04 -10.89 22.39
N ARG A 165 -36.78 -10.34 21.42
CA ARG A 165 -37.80 -11.05 20.64
C ARG A 165 -37.48 -11.14 19.15
N LEU A 166 -36.43 -10.46 18.67
CA LEU A 166 -36.08 -10.44 17.26
C LEU A 166 -34.96 -11.42 16.99
N ALA A 167 -35.11 -12.23 15.95
CA ALA A 167 -34.09 -13.16 15.48
C ALA A 167 -33.85 -12.96 13.96
N PRO A 168 -32.60 -13.07 13.49
CA PRO A 168 -32.33 -13.17 12.05
C PRO A 168 -33.20 -14.26 11.41
N GLY A 169 -33.89 -13.92 10.31
CA GLY A 169 -34.84 -14.78 9.61
C GLY A 169 -36.31 -14.43 9.82
N ASP A 170 -36.65 -13.66 10.85
CA ASP A 170 -38.01 -13.19 11.14
C ASP A 170 -38.62 -12.45 9.94
N ASP A 171 -39.92 -12.65 9.71
CA ASP A 171 -40.65 -11.99 8.62
C ASP A 171 -40.81 -10.49 8.90
N ALA A 172 -40.59 -9.68 7.87
CA ALA A 172 -40.72 -8.23 7.91
C ALA A 172 -41.69 -7.71 6.84
N GLU A 173 -42.48 -6.70 7.20
CA GLU A 173 -43.25 -5.87 6.26
C GLU A 173 -42.70 -4.44 6.29
N VAL A 174 -42.48 -3.86 5.11
CA VAL A 174 -41.97 -2.50 4.93
C VAL A 174 -42.96 -1.68 4.11
N VAL A 175 -43.22 -0.46 4.56
CA VAL A 175 -44.09 0.50 3.89
C VAL A 175 -43.27 1.77 3.63
N PHE A 176 -43.22 2.19 2.37
CA PHE A 176 -42.55 3.42 1.97
C PHE A 176 -43.54 4.57 1.90
N ASN A 177 -43.14 5.74 2.39
CA ASN A 177 -44.01 6.92 2.34
C ASN A 177 -44.33 7.31 0.89
N ALA A 178 -43.37 7.17 -0.03
CA ALA A 178 -43.57 7.49 -1.45
C ALA A 178 -44.40 6.44 -2.22
N LEU A 179 -44.61 5.24 -1.66
CA LEU A 179 -45.43 4.19 -2.26
C LEU A 179 -46.61 3.86 -1.36
N ALA A 180 -47.48 4.85 -1.15
CA ALA A 180 -48.68 4.70 -0.34
C ALA A 180 -49.56 3.52 -0.83
N GLY A 181 -50.16 2.79 0.11
CA GLY A 181 -51.01 1.64 -0.18
C GLY A 181 -50.29 0.35 -0.56
N LYS A 182 -48.96 0.37 -0.74
CA LYS A 182 -48.15 -0.83 -1.02
C LYS A 182 -47.41 -1.29 0.24
N VAL A 183 -47.37 -2.60 0.43
CA VAL A 183 -46.62 -3.27 1.52
C VAL A 183 -45.66 -4.23 0.87
N PHE A 184 -44.38 -4.11 1.24
CA PHE A 184 -43.31 -4.94 0.71
C PHE A 184 -42.90 -5.96 1.76
N SER A 185 -42.80 -7.21 1.34
CA SER A 185 -42.31 -8.31 2.19
C SER A 185 -40.80 -8.37 2.18
N GLY A 186 -40.24 -8.85 3.28
CA GLY A 186 -38.82 -9.06 3.45
C GLY A 186 -38.52 -9.85 4.72
N LYS A 187 -37.24 -9.92 5.07
CA LYS A 187 -36.76 -10.64 6.25
C LYS A 187 -35.75 -9.82 7.04
N LEU A 188 -35.74 -10.02 8.35
CA LEU A 188 -34.70 -9.52 9.22
C LEU A 188 -33.38 -10.25 8.92
N ALA A 189 -32.42 -9.57 8.30
CA ALA A 189 -31.16 -10.17 7.89
C ALA A 189 -30.14 -10.22 9.04
N ALA A 190 -30.00 -9.11 9.77
CA ALA A 190 -29.04 -9.01 10.85
C ALA A 190 -29.47 -7.96 11.87
N ILE A 191 -29.01 -8.14 13.11
CA ILE A 191 -29.16 -7.17 14.19
C ILE A 191 -27.77 -6.71 14.61
N SER A 192 -27.55 -5.40 14.67
CA SER A 192 -26.29 -4.83 15.12
C SER A 192 -26.04 -5.20 16.59
N PRO A 193 -24.86 -5.76 16.94
CA PRO A 193 -24.53 -6.08 18.32
C PRO A 193 -24.27 -4.82 19.18
N ALA A 194 -24.13 -3.66 18.55
CA ALA A 194 -23.87 -2.38 19.20
C ALA A 194 -25.00 -1.38 18.96
N VAL A 195 -25.30 -0.58 19.99
CA VAL A 195 -26.14 0.62 19.90
C VAL A 195 -25.26 1.85 19.69
N PRO A 196 -25.61 2.79 18.80
CA PRO A 196 -24.77 3.95 18.50
C PRO A 196 -24.33 4.77 19.71
N GLY A 197 -25.23 5.04 20.68
CA GLY A 197 -24.86 5.79 21.89
C GLY A 197 -23.99 5.03 22.90
N GLY A 198 -23.65 3.77 22.64
CA GLY A 198 -22.60 3.04 23.36
C GLY A 198 -21.20 3.26 22.78
N ALA A 199 -21.07 4.00 21.67
CA ALA A 199 -19.76 4.32 21.09
C ALA A 199 -19.03 5.37 21.95
N TYR A 200 -17.81 5.06 22.35
CA TYR A 200 -16.93 5.98 23.07
C TYR A 200 -15.86 6.54 22.14
N GLN A 201 -15.71 7.86 22.10
CA GLN A 201 -14.61 8.54 21.43
C GLN A 201 -13.67 9.11 22.49
N SER A 202 -12.36 8.90 22.32
CA SER A 202 -11.35 9.46 23.22
C SER A 202 -11.19 10.96 22.94
N THR A 203 -11.60 11.80 23.87
CA THR A 203 -11.57 13.28 23.75
C THR A 203 -10.50 13.94 24.62
N GLY A 204 -9.64 13.18 25.30
CA GLY A 204 -8.60 13.71 26.20
C GLY A 204 -9.14 14.32 27.50
N THR A 205 -10.45 14.23 27.75
CA THR A 205 -11.15 14.67 28.96
C THR A 205 -11.95 13.52 29.54
N LEU A 206 -12.26 13.57 30.84
CA LEU A 206 -13.19 12.61 31.44
C LEU A 206 -14.58 12.82 30.85
N GLN A 207 -15.12 11.76 30.26
CA GLN A 207 -16.43 11.76 29.61
C GLN A 207 -17.55 11.66 30.65
N THR A 208 -18.56 12.51 30.50
CA THR A 208 -19.82 12.42 31.25
C THR A 208 -20.87 11.68 30.43
N LEU A 209 -21.83 11.03 31.10
CA LEU A 209 -22.99 10.42 30.45
C LEU A 209 -23.87 11.54 29.87
N ASN A 210 -23.73 11.78 28.56
CA ASN A 210 -24.46 12.83 27.84
C ASN A 210 -25.65 12.29 27.04
N THR A 211 -25.98 11.01 27.18
CA THR A 211 -27.09 10.35 26.48
C THR A 211 -28.30 10.18 27.40
N ALA A 212 -29.49 10.50 26.90
CA ALA A 212 -30.73 10.26 27.62
C ALA A 212 -31.03 8.75 27.66
N PRO A 213 -31.28 8.14 28.82
CA PRO A 213 -31.64 6.73 28.90
C PRO A 213 -32.82 6.38 27.99
N GLY A 214 -32.66 5.35 27.15
CA GLY A 214 -33.71 4.87 26.24
C GLY A 214 -33.89 5.65 24.93
N SER A 215 -33.07 6.67 24.67
CA SER A 215 -33.09 7.41 23.39
C SER A 215 -32.52 6.61 22.22
N ASP A 216 -31.60 5.69 22.48
CA ASP A 216 -30.98 4.86 21.44
C ASP A 216 -31.73 3.54 21.23
N GLY A 217 -32.17 3.32 20.00
CA GLY A 217 -32.62 2.02 19.52
C GLY A 217 -31.49 1.13 19.00
N VAL A 218 -31.81 -0.16 18.84
CA VAL A 218 -30.97 -1.16 18.18
C VAL A 218 -31.16 -1.05 16.67
N ILE A 219 -30.06 -1.05 15.94
CA ILE A 219 -30.07 -1.05 14.49
C ILE A 219 -30.19 -2.48 13.97
N ALA A 220 -31.06 -2.69 12.98
CA ALA A 220 -31.22 -3.95 12.29
C ALA A 220 -31.31 -3.72 10.78
N THR A 221 -30.79 -4.68 10.03
CA THR A 221 -30.81 -4.69 8.57
C THR A 221 -31.93 -5.60 8.10
N ILE A 222 -32.80 -5.07 7.24
CA ILE A 222 -33.89 -5.79 6.59
C ILE A 222 -33.54 -5.97 5.12
N GLU A 223 -33.65 -7.20 4.64
CA GLU A 223 -33.59 -7.52 3.23
C GLU A 223 -35.00 -7.61 2.68
N LEU A 224 -35.27 -6.87 1.60
CA LEU A 224 -36.55 -6.89 0.91
C LEU A 224 -36.53 -7.91 -0.22
N ASP A 225 -37.70 -8.48 -0.48
CA ASP A 225 -37.93 -9.27 -1.69
C ASP A 225 -37.87 -8.36 -2.93
N GLU A 226 -37.38 -8.89 -4.05
CA GLU A 226 -37.28 -8.11 -5.28
C GLU A 226 -38.66 -7.66 -5.78
N HIS A 227 -38.81 -6.37 -6.06
CA HIS A 227 -40.04 -5.81 -6.57
C HIS A 227 -39.74 -4.64 -7.52
N THR A 228 -40.39 -4.61 -8.69
CA THR A 228 -40.12 -3.63 -9.75
C THR A 228 -40.30 -2.19 -9.27
N ASP A 229 -41.33 -1.92 -8.46
CA ASP A 229 -41.58 -0.59 -7.89
C ASP A 229 -40.45 -0.08 -7.00
N LEU A 230 -39.67 -0.96 -6.37
CA LEU A 230 -38.57 -0.56 -5.49
C LEU A 230 -37.40 0.03 -6.28
N SER A 231 -37.14 -0.46 -7.50
CA SER A 231 -36.05 0.06 -8.35
C SER A 231 -36.22 1.53 -8.75
N ALA A 232 -37.45 2.07 -8.73
CA ALA A 232 -37.72 3.46 -9.04
C ALA A 232 -37.49 4.42 -7.86
N LEU A 233 -37.35 3.89 -6.63
CA LEU A 233 -37.17 4.72 -5.45
C LEU A 233 -35.73 5.23 -5.32
N PRO A 234 -35.51 6.52 -5.00
CA PRO A 234 -34.18 7.03 -4.70
C PRO A 234 -33.63 6.41 -3.41
N ASP A 235 -32.31 6.34 -3.30
CA ASP A 235 -31.65 5.96 -2.05
C ASP A 235 -31.83 7.04 -0.97
N GLY A 236 -31.92 6.59 0.29
CA GLY A 236 -32.15 7.48 1.44
C GLY A 236 -33.61 7.79 1.75
N ILE A 237 -34.56 7.16 1.07
CA ILE A 237 -35.99 7.32 1.36
C ILE A 237 -36.38 6.70 2.73
N TYR A 238 -37.34 7.32 3.40
CA TYR A 238 -37.89 6.83 4.65
C TYR A 238 -38.94 5.73 4.44
N ALA A 239 -38.91 4.74 5.34
CA ALA A 239 -39.88 3.65 5.40
C ALA A 239 -40.23 3.31 6.85
N GLN A 240 -41.43 2.77 7.04
CA GLN A 240 -41.87 2.14 8.28
C GLN A 240 -41.69 0.62 8.17
N VAL A 241 -41.12 0.01 9.20
CA VAL A 241 -40.81 -1.43 9.23
C VAL A 241 -41.53 -2.07 10.41
N ALA A 242 -42.21 -3.19 10.15
CA ALA A 242 -42.66 -4.11 11.19
C ALA A 242 -41.97 -5.44 11.01
N VAL A 243 -41.37 -5.97 12.08
CA VAL A 243 -40.86 -7.34 12.14
C VAL A 243 -41.78 -8.16 13.04
N TYR A 244 -42.04 -9.39 12.63
CA TYR A 244 -42.92 -10.34 13.28
C TYR A 244 -42.09 -11.50 13.82
N SER A 245 -42.04 -11.60 15.14
CA SER A 245 -41.45 -12.72 15.87
C SER A 245 -42.53 -13.73 16.26
N ASP A 246 -42.16 -15.00 16.41
CA ASP A 246 -43.08 -16.07 16.87
C ASP A 246 -43.57 -15.91 18.32
N HIS A 247 -42.99 -14.99 19.08
CA HIS A 247 -43.46 -14.64 20.43
C HIS A 247 -44.75 -13.79 20.37
N PHE A 248 -45.86 -14.36 20.87
CA PHE A 248 -47.20 -13.75 20.93
C PHE A 248 -47.86 -13.44 19.58
N ILE A 249 -48.34 -14.50 18.90
CA ILE A 249 -49.07 -14.47 17.61
C ILE A 249 -50.23 -13.43 17.59
N HIS A 250 -50.90 -13.17 18.71
CA HIS A 250 -52.00 -12.20 18.74
C HIS A 250 -51.54 -10.73 18.57
N VAL A 251 -50.34 -10.39 19.03
CA VAL A 251 -49.80 -9.01 18.95
C VAL A 251 -49.20 -8.73 17.57
N SER A 252 -48.64 -9.74 16.90
CA SER A 252 -48.16 -9.61 15.52
C SER A 252 -49.30 -9.29 14.55
N VAL A 253 -50.48 -9.88 14.75
CA VAL A 253 -51.69 -9.56 13.97
C VAL A 253 -52.11 -8.09 14.15
N MET A 254 -52.13 -7.57 15.38
CA MET A 254 -52.47 -6.15 15.59
C MET A 254 -51.47 -5.21 14.92
N ARG A 255 -50.16 -5.51 15.01
CA ARG A 255 -49.12 -4.71 14.36
C ARG A 255 -49.27 -4.75 12.83
N LYS A 256 -49.62 -5.89 12.27
CA LYS A 256 -49.91 -6.06 10.83
C LYS A 256 -51.09 -5.21 10.38
N VAL A 257 -52.18 -5.20 11.15
CA VAL A 257 -53.34 -4.33 10.87
C VAL A 257 -52.94 -2.86 10.95
N LEU A 258 -52.22 -2.45 12.00
CA LEU A 258 -51.80 -1.06 12.17
C LEU A 258 -50.87 -0.58 11.04
N LEU A 259 -49.88 -1.39 10.62
CA LEU A 259 -48.97 -1.03 9.53
C LEU A 259 -49.70 -0.91 8.18
N ARG A 260 -50.67 -1.79 7.92
CA ARG A 260 -51.49 -1.70 6.71
C ARG A 260 -52.41 -0.48 6.75
N MET A 261 -52.97 -0.17 7.91
CA MET A 261 -53.73 1.06 8.11
C MET A 261 -52.85 2.29 7.93
N THR A 262 -51.61 2.33 8.43
CA THR A 262 -50.72 3.48 8.21
C THR A 262 -50.39 3.63 6.72
N SER A 263 -50.12 2.54 6.00
CA SER A 263 -49.97 2.58 4.53
C SER A 263 -51.15 3.23 3.81
N TRP A 264 -52.38 3.01 4.30
CA TRP A 264 -53.60 3.64 3.77
C TRP A 264 -53.77 5.08 4.25
N VAL A 265 -53.36 5.43 5.46
CA VAL A 265 -53.37 6.81 5.95
C VAL A 265 -52.44 7.70 5.11
N HIS A 266 -51.32 7.16 4.62
CA HIS A 266 -50.46 7.87 3.66
C HIS A 266 -51.15 8.16 2.31
N TYR A 267 -52.25 7.49 1.99
CA TYR A 267 -53.10 7.83 0.84
C TYR A 267 -54.02 9.03 1.13
N LEU A 268 -54.44 9.20 2.40
CA LEU A 268 -55.36 10.26 2.83
C LEU A 268 -54.63 11.57 3.14
N TYR A 269 -53.40 11.49 3.67
CA TYR A 269 -52.51 12.62 3.79
C TYR A 269 -51.69 12.76 2.53
N LEU A 270 -52.25 13.47 1.55
CA LEU A 270 -51.44 14.10 0.50
C LEU A 270 -50.59 15.17 1.18
N ASP A 271 -49.31 14.90 1.46
CA ASP A 271 -48.36 15.99 1.70
C ASP A 271 -48.28 16.78 0.39
N HIS A 272 -48.93 17.94 0.35
CA HIS A 272 -48.67 19.01 -0.62
C HIS A 272 -47.69 20.01 -0.01
#